data_AF-A0A950B6A9-F1
#
_entry.id   AF-A0A950B6A9-F1
#
_cell.length_a   1.000
_cell.length_b   1.000
_cell.length_c   1.000
_cell.angle_alpha   90.00
_cell.angle_beta   90.00
_cell.angle_gamma   90.00
#
_symmetry.space_group_name_H-M   'P 1'
#
loop_
_entity.id
_entity.type
_entity.pdbx_description
1 polymer ?
#
loop_
_entity_poly.entity_id
_entity_poly.type
_entity_poly.pdbx_seq_one_letter_code
_entity_poly.pdbx_strand_id
1 'polypeptide(L)'
;RLGAQGIKIMSAGRLNGIEIARTEWYREGRVPLHTLRADIDYATSEAKTTYGIIGVKVWVYKGDTLGRNDAPVVEEVAEEKRPRRNARPGDRRPRRDGEGAPGARRGAPRRGGDGKTGE
;
A
#
# COMPACT_ATOMS: atom_id res chain seq x y z
N ARG A 1 5.75 33.20 -16.89
CA ARG A 1 5.28 32.19 -17.88
C ARG A 1 5.33 30.84 -17.19
N LEU A 2 4.22 30.09 -17.14
CA LEU A 2 4.20 28.75 -16.55
C LEU A 2 5.21 27.86 -17.28
N GLY A 3 6.12 27.22 -16.55
CA GLY A 3 7.33 26.56 -17.07
C GLY A 3 7.11 25.21 -17.77
N ALA A 4 5.92 24.94 -18.30
CA ALA A 4 5.67 23.72 -19.06
C ALA A 4 6.26 23.83 -20.47
N GLN A 5 7.04 22.84 -20.88
CA GLN A 5 7.65 22.74 -22.21
C GLN A 5 6.70 22.13 -23.26
N GLY A 6 5.64 21.46 -22.80
CA GLY A 6 4.54 21.04 -23.65
C GLY A 6 3.38 20.43 -22.89
N ILE A 7 2.21 20.42 -23.53
CA ILE A 7 0.97 19.91 -22.99
C ILE A 7 0.28 19.09 -24.07
N LYS A 8 -0.30 17.96 -23.66
CA LYS A 8 -1.26 17.19 -24.46
C LYS A 8 -2.55 17.05 -23.66
N ILE A 9 -3.68 17.32 -24.28
CA ILE A 9 -5.01 17.13 -23.69
C ILE A 9 -5.78 16.19 -24.61
N MET A 10 -6.35 15.14 -24.05
CA MET A 10 -7.25 14.23 -24.76
C MET A 10 -8.60 14.20 -24.06
N SER A 11 -9.67 14.38 -24.82
CA SER A 11 -11.05 14.33 -24.36
C SER A 11 -11.79 13.24 -25.13
N ALA A 12 -12.35 12.27 -24.41
CA ALA A 12 -13.07 11.14 -24.98
C ALA A 12 -14.50 11.09 -24.42
N GLY A 13 -15.49 10.92 -25.30
CA GLY A 13 -16.88 10.77 -24.92
C GLY A 13 -17.84 11.40 -25.93
N ARG A 14 -19.08 11.65 -25.49
CA ARG A 14 -20.13 12.29 -26.30
C ARG A 14 -19.94 13.81 -26.36
N LEU A 15 -18.91 14.24 -27.08
CA LEU A 15 -18.54 15.65 -27.20
C LEU A 15 -19.68 16.44 -27.86
N ASN A 16 -20.01 17.60 -27.29
CA ASN A 16 -21.13 18.47 -27.71
C ASN A 16 -22.52 17.78 -27.72
N GLY A 17 -22.70 16.67 -26.98
CA GLY A 17 -23.98 15.97 -26.89
C GLY A 17 -24.31 15.09 -28.11
N ILE A 18 -23.35 14.88 -29.01
CA ILE A 18 -23.51 14.02 -30.18
C ILE A 18 -23.70 12.55 -29.74
N GLU A 19 -24.50 11.80 -30.49
CA GLU A 19 -24.83 10.40 -30.20
C GLU A 19 -23.61 9.49 -30.19
N ILE A 20 -22.67 9.73 -31.10
CA ILE A 20 -21.45 8.93 -31.26
C ILE A 20 -20.32 9.53 -30.41
N ALA A 21 -19.72 8.70 -29.57
CA ALA A 21 -18.55 9.08 -28.79
C ALA A 21 -17.32 9.28 -29.69
N ARG A 22 -16.57 10.36 -29.45
CA ARG A 22 -15.34 10.69 -30.18
C ARG A 22 -14.20 10.93 -29.21
N THR A 23 -12.98 10.79 -29.71
CA THR A 23 -11.75 11.15 -28.99
C THR A 23 -11.06 12.28 -29.73
N GLU A 24 -11.07 13.46 -29.13
CA GLU A 24 -10.40 14.65 -29.66
C GLU A 24 -9.16 14.91 -28.81
N TRP A 25 -8.08 15.32 -29.46
CA TRP A 25 -6.86 15.65 -28.75
C TRP A 25 -6.20 16.91 -29.32
N TYR A 26 -5.64 17.69 -28.40
CA TYR A 26 -4.86 18.87 -28.71
C TYR A 26 -3.48 18.72 -28.09
N ARG A 27 -2.45 19.17 -28.80
CA ARG A 27 -1.09 19.24 -28.26
C ARG A 27 -0.48 20.59 -28.58
N GLU A 28 0.30 21.09 -27.63
CA GLU A 28 1.11 22.29 -27.78
C GLU A 28 2.50 22.02 -27.20
N GLY A 29 3.56 22.45 -27.90
CA GLY A 29 4.93 22.20 -27.49
C GLY A 29 5.38 20.74 -27.68
N ARG A 30 6.37 20.31 -26.89
CA ARG A 30 6.96 18.95 -26.96
C ARG A 30 6.40 18.07 -25.86
N VAL A 31 5.96 16.86 -26.19
CA VAL A 31 5.52 15.85 -25.21
C VAL A 31 6.11 14.50 -25.61
N PRO A 32 7.34 14.18 -25.18
CA PRO A 32 8.01 12.94 -25.57
C PRO A 32 7.55 11.76 -24.70
N LEU A 33 6.50 11.06 -25.13
CA LEU A 33 5.89 9.96 -24.36
C LEU A 33 6.76 8.69 -24.23
N HIS A 34 7.77 8.54 -25.08
CA HIS A 34 8.64 7.35 -25.09
C HIS A 34 9.96 7.60 -24.34
N THR A 35 10.20 8.83 -23.88
CA THR A 35 11.46 9.23 -23.25
C THR A 35 11.32 9.11 -21.74
N LEU A 36 11.91 8.08 -21.13
CA LEU A 36 11.80 7.83 -19.69
C LEU A 36 12.40 8.94 -18.81
N ARG A 37 13.41 9.67 -19.31
CA ARG A 37 14.02 10.81 -18.60
C ARG A 37 13.16 12.09 -18.59
N ALA A 38 12.06 12.10 -19.33
CA ALA A 38 11.16 13.25 -19.40
C ALA A 38 10.26 13.28 -18.17
N ASP A 39 10.24 14.42 -17.46
CA ASP A 39 9.31 14.68 -16.38
C ASP A 39 7.94 15.06 -16.95
N ILE A 40 7.01 14.11 -16.89
CA ILE A 40 5.65 14.24 -17.44
C ILE A 40 4.65 13.93 -16.34
N ASP A 41 3.88 14.94 -15.92
CA ASP A 41 2.71 14.71 -15.09
C ASP A 41 1.58 14.15 -15.95
N TYR A 42 0.94 13.09 -15.47
CA TYR A 42 -0.28 12.55 -16.04
C TYR A 42 -1.42 12.63 -15.03
N ALA A 43 -2.56 13.13 -15.49
CA ALA A 43 -3.79 13.11 -14.71
C ALA A 43 -4.96 12.70 -15.60
N THR A 44 -5.94 12.04 -14.98
CA THR A 44 -7.22 11.75 -15.62
C THR A 44 -8.36 12.23 -14.72
N SER A 45 -9.41 12.75 -15.33
CA SER A 45 -10.60 13.22 -14.65
C SER A 45 -11.84 12.96 -15.51
N GLU A 46 -12.97 12.73 -14.84
CA GLU A 46 -14.26 12.47 -15.47
C GLU A 46 -15.18 13.68 -15.31
N ALA A 47 -15.64 14.23 -16.42
CA ALA A 47 -16.65 15.29 -16.42
C ALA A 47 -18.04 14.66 -16.56
N LYS A 48 -18.89 14.85 -15.54
CA LYS A 48 -20.29 14.43 -15.57
C LYS A 48 -21.10 15.47 -16.32
N THR A 49 -21.68 15.05 -17.45
CA THR A 49 -22.55 15.89 -18.28
C THR A 49 -23.94 15.28 -18.37
N THR A 50 -24.92 16.05 -18.84
CA THR A 50 -26.30 15.60 -19.03
C THR A 50 -26.40 14.38 -19.96
N TYR A 51 -25.50 14.26 -20.94
CA TYR A 51 -25.52 13.22 -21.96
C TYR A 51 -24.60 12.03 -21.63
N GLY A 52 -23.95 12.04 -20.46
CA GLY A 52 -23.05 10.99 -20.01
C GLY A 52 -21.74 11.53 -19.44
N ILE A 53 -20.72 10.66 -19.40
CA ILE A 53 -19.41 10.99 -18.84
C ILE A 53 -18.43 11.28 -19.97
N ILE A 54 -17.68 12.37 -19.83
CA ILE A 54 -16.56 12.71 -20.71
C ILE A 54 -15.27 12.46 -19.94
N GLY A 55 -14.43 11.56 -20.45
CA GLY A 55 -13.11 11.30 -19.89
C GLY A 55 -12.10 12.30 -20.42
N VAL A 56 -11.40 13.01 -19.52
CA VAL A 56 -10.31 13.91 -19.85
C VAL A 56 -9.00 13.32 -19.34
N LYS A 57 -7.99 13.32 -20.19
CA LYS A 57 -6.63 12.89 -19.90
C LYS A 57 -5.67 14.03 -20.26
N VAL A 58 -4.78 14.37 -19.35
CA VAL A 58 -3.85 15.49 -19.52
C VAL A 58 -2.43 15.00 -19.26
N TRP A 59 -1.51 15.41 -20.13
CA TRP A 59 -0.08 15.26 -19.97
C TRP A 59 0.57 16.63 -19.94
N VAL A 60 1.38 16.91 -18.93
CA VAL A 60 2.14 18.16 -18.81
C VAL A 60 3.62 17.81 -18.73
N TYR A 61 4.37 18.18 -19.76
CA TYR A 61 5.82 18.01 -19.82
C TYR A 61 6.51 19.24 -19.22
N LYS A 62 7.26 19.03 -18.14
CA LYS A 62 7.97 20.09 -17.41
C LYS A 62 9.43 20.25 -17.86
N GLY A 63 10.02 19.21 -18.45
CA GLY A 63 11.41 19.19 -18.88
C GLY A 63 12.05 17.82 -18.68
N ASP A 64 13.35 17.74 -18.95
CA ASP A 64 14.12 16.53 -18.69
C ASP A 64 14.65 16.56 -17.24
N THR A 65 14.48 15.48 -16.49
CA THR A 65 15.11 15.33 -15.17
C THR A 65 16.58 14.94 -15.37
N LEU A 66 17.45 15.93 -15.64
CA LEU A 66 18.88 15.71 -15.58
C LEU A 66 19.31 15.58 -14.12
N GLY A 67 19.49 14.35 -13.64
CA GLY A 67 20.29 14.09 -12.45
C GLY A 67 19.58 13.55 -11.21
N ARG A 68 18.45 12.85 -11.35
CA ARG A 68 17.93 12.06 -10.25
C ARG A 68 17.95 10.58 -10.58
N ASN A 69 18.96 9.92 -10.03
CA ASN A 69 18.87 8.53 -9.59
C ASN A 69 17.80 8.43 -8.47
N ASP A 70 16.55 8.77 -8.76
CA ASP A 70 15.43 8.54 -7.85
C ASP A 70 14.98 7.11 -8.04
N ALA A 71 15.71 6.19 -7.40
CA ALA A 71 15.02 5.04 -6.83
C ALA A 71 13.82 5.57 -6.04
N PRO A 72 12.64 4.92 -6.14
CA PRO A 72 11.50 5.34 -5.33
C PRO A 72 11.95 5.36 -3.87
N VAL A 73 11.92 6.54 -3.24
CA VAL A 73 11.98 6.65 -1.79
C VAL A 73 10.73 5.95 -1.27
N VAL A 74 10.89 4.66 -1.00
CA VAL A 74 9.96 3.92 -0.16
C VAL A 74 9.99 4.64 1.19
N GLU A 75 8.92 5.35 1.50
CA GLU A 75 8.71 5.84 2.86
C GLU A 75 8.72 4.62 3.78
N GLU A 76 9.81 4.45 4.52
CA GLU A 76 9.86 3.51 5.64
C GLU A 76 8.75 3.93 6.60
N VAL A 77 7.67 3.14 6.63
CA VAL A 77 6.64 3.22 7.66
C VAL A 77 7.33 3.06 9.00
N ALA A 78 7.54 4.17 9.69
CA ALA A 78 8.07 4.22 11.04
C ALA A 78 7.24 3.29 11.92
N GLU A 79 7.86 2.23 12.41
CA GLU A 79 7.24 1.30 13.35
C GLU A 79 6.87 2.06 14.62
N GLU A 80 5.59 2.43 14.74
CA GLU A 80 5.03 3.01 15.94
C GLU A 80 5.11 1.97 17.07
N LYS A 81 6.16 2.11 17.87
CA LYS A 81 6.43 1.29 19.06
C LYS A 81 5.27 1.47 20.04
N ARG A 82 4.26 0.59 19.93
CA ARG A 82 3.10 0.52 20.84
C ARG A 82 3.58 0.61 22.30
N PRO A 83 3.10 1.58 23.10
CA PRO A 83 3.47 1.63 24.50
C PRO A 83 2.94 0.38 25.19
N ARG A 84 3.82 -0.36 25.87
CA ARG A 84 3.46 -1.52 26.69
C ARG A 84 2.44 -1.07 27.73
N ARG A 85 1.16 -1.36 27.48
CA ARG A 85 0.07 -1.14 28.43
C ARG A 85 0.41 -1.94 29.69
N ASN A 86 0.71 -1.23 30.77
CA ASN A 86 0.94 -1.79 32.10
C ASN A 86 -0.08 -2.89 32.41
N ALA A 87 0.36 -4.15 32.40
CA ALA A 87 -0.42 -5.27 32.88
C ALA A 87 -0.58 -5.11 34.39
N ARG A 88 -1.74 -4.63 34.83
CA ARG A 88 -2.11 -4.60 36.25
C ARG A 88 -2.21 -6.05 36.76
N PRO A 89 -1.54 -6.42 37.85
CA PRO A 89 -1.65 -7.77 38.39
C PRO A 89 -2.99 -7.92 39.12
N GLY A 90 -3.73 -8.98 38.78
CA GLY A 90 -4.80 -9.48 39.64
C GLY A 90 -6.19 -9.48 39.02
N ASP A 91 -6.46 -10.46 38.15
CA ASP A 91 -7.81 -10.98 37.95
C ASP A 91 -7.73 -12.50 37.78
N ARG A 92 -7.54 -13.21 38.90
CA ARG A 92 -7.84 -14.64 39.00
C ARG A 92 -9.11 -14.79 39.84
N ARG A 93 -10.26 -14.82 39.17
CA ARG A 93 -11.50 -15.34 39.77
C ARG A 93 -11.54 -16.87 39.63
N PRO A 94 -12.07 -17.60 40.62
CA PRO A 94 -11.94 -19.05 40.71
C PRO A 94 -12.97 -19.73 39.81
N ARG A 95 -12.56 -20.77 39.06
CA ARG A 95 -13.51 -21.69 38.44
C ARG A 95 -13.64 -22.91 39.34
N ARG A 96 -14.84 -23.05 39.89
CA ARG A 96 -15.24 -24.02 40.90
C ARG A 96 -16.10 -25.13 40.26
N ASP A 97 -15.78 -26.36 40.65
CA ASP A 97 -16.57 -27.62 40.73
C ASP A 97 -16.91 -28.50 39.50
N GLY A 98 -16.70 -29.80 39.72
CA GLY A 98 -17.22 -30.99 38.99
C GLY A 98 -16.09 -31.86 38.42
N GLU A 99 -15.79 -33.10 38.81
CA GLU A 99 -16.53 -34.14 39.54
C GLU A 99 -15.56 -35.36 39.76
N GLY A 100 -15.66 -36.08 40.89
CA GLY A 100 -15.33 -37.52 40.98
C GLY A 100 -13.88 -38.01 41.23
N ALA A 101 -13.66 -38.63 42.39
CA ALA A 101 -12.47 -39.37 42.89
C ALA A 101 -12.26 -40.76 42.20
N PRO A 102 -11.35 -41.70 42.61
CA PRO A 102 -10.47 -41.74 43.79
C PRO A 102 -9.01 -42.23 43.56
N GLY A 103 -8.18 -42.05 44.59
CA GLY A 103 -6.73 -42.30 44.53
C GLY A 103 -6.26 -43.72 44.84
N ALA A 104 -4.95 -43.92 44.68
CA ALA A 104 -4.19 -44.95 45.39
C ALA A 104 -2.68 -44.66 45.37
N ARG A 105 -2.12 -44.53 46.59
CA ARG A 105 -0.93 -45.24 47.12
C ARG A 105 0.41 -45.01 46.40
N ARG A 106 1.31 -44.26 47.07
CA ARG A 106 2.46 -44.77 47.84
C ARG A 106 3.48 -45.57 47.01
N GLY A 107 4.69 -45.02 46.89
CA GLY A 107 5.86 -45.80 46.50
C GLY A 107 7.05 -44.95 46.08
N ALA A 108 7.83 -44.44 47.05
CA ALA A 108 9.25 -44.19 46.84
C ALA A 108 10.00 -45.55 46.88
N PRO A 109 11.35 -45.67 46.72
CA PRO A 109 12.37 -44.66 46.44
C PRO A 109 13.50 -45.19 45.48
N ARG A 110 14.66 -44.48 45.43
CA ARG A 110 16.04 -44.99 45.15
C ARG A 110 16.38 -45.18 43.66
N ARG A 111 17.61 -44.98 43.16
CA ARG A 111 18.95 -44.61 43.68
C ARG A 111 19.92 -44.70 42.50
N GLY A 112 20.86 -43.75 42.37
CA GLY A 112 22.12 -43.87 41.61
C GLY A 112 21.97 -43.96 40.09
N GLY A 113 22.86 -43.45 39.25
CA GLY A 113 24.27 -43.13 39.44
C GLY A 113 25.06 -43.75 38.29
N ASP A 114 25.80 -42.90 37.57
CA ASP A 114 27.08 -43.16 36.89
C ASP A 114 27.18 -43.92 35.56
N GLY A 115 28.14 -43.45 34.74
CA GLY A 115 28.87 -44.21 33.71
C GLY A 115 28.38 -43.99 32.27
N LYS A 116 28.88 -43.02 31.48
CA LYS A 116 30.16 -42.95 30.74
C LYS A 116 30.39 -44.06 29.69
N THR A 117 30.92 -43.63 28.54
CA THR A 117 31.58 -44.39 27.43
C THR A 117 30.66 -45.25 26.57
N GLY A 118 30.71 -45.27 25.24
CA GLY A 118 31.53 -44.63 24.22
C GLY A 118 31.47 -45.54 22.99
N GLU A 119 31.28 -44.98 21.79
CA GLU A 119 31.84 -45.37 20.48
C GLU A 119 31.35 -44.36 19.43
#